data_AF-A0A1J5HML4-F1
#
_entry.id   AF-A0A1J5HML4-F1
#
_cell.length_a   1.000
_cell.length_b   1.000
_cell.length_c   1.000
_cell.angle_alpha   90.00
_cell.angle_beta   90.00
_cell.angle_gamma   90.00
#
_symmetry.space_group_name_H-M   'P 1'
#
loop_
_entity.id
_entity.type
_entity.pdbx_description
1 polymer ?
#
loop_
_entity_poly.entity_id
_entity_poly.type
_entity_poly.pdbx_seq_one_letter_code
_entity_poly.pdbx_strand_id
1 'polypeptide(L)' 'MNKTVILTFAIIFELAGNYVPMLFGETDIFSAWGILGGLIGGLFGVWVGVKVSKRFSGY' A
#
# COMPACT_ATOMS: atom_id res chain seq x y z
N MET A 1 -10.32 5.43 -15.88
CA MET A 1 -9.75 4.92 -14.60
C MET A 1 -9.16 3.54 -14.84
N ASN A 2 -7.83 3.46 -14.96
CA ASN A 2 -7.18 2.16 -15.08
C ASN A 2 -7.14 1.50 -13.69
N LYS A 3 -8.15 0.68 -13.38
CA LYS A 3 -8.31 0.01 -12.09
C LYS A 3 -7.12 -0.88 -11.76
N THR A 4 -6.49 -1.45 -12.79
CA THR A 4 -5.27 -2.26 -12.65
C THR A 4 -4.16 -1.47 -12.00
N VAL A 5 -3.91 -0.22 -12.44
CA VAL A 5 -2.85 0.64 -11.86
C VAL A 5 -3.12 0.91 -10.38
N ILE A 6 -4.37 1.23 -10.02
CA ILE A 6 -4.74 1.51 -8.62
C ILE A 6 -4.54 0.26 -7.75
N LEU A 7 -4.96 -0.92 -8.22
CA LEU A 7 -4.79 -2.18 -7.49
C LEU A 7 -3.31 -2.58 -7.36
N THR A 8 -2.50 -2.37 -8.40
CA THR A 8 -1.05 -2.63 -8.33
C THR A 8 -0.39 -1.77 -7.26
N PHE A 9 -0.69 -0.47 -7.20
CA PHE A 9 -0.16 0.39 -6.15
C PHE A 9 -0.69 0.02 -4.77
N ALA A 10 -1.97 -0.35 -4.63
CA ALA A 10 -2.54 -0.80 -3.36
C ALA A 10 -1.77 -2.00 -2.80
N ILE A 11 -1.53 -3.03 -3.60
CA ILE A 11 -0.82 -4.25 -3.18
C ILE A 11 0.63 -3.93 -2.81
N ILE A 12 1.34 -3.14 -3.62
CA ILE A 12 2.76 -2.80 -3.35
C ILE A 12 2.89 -2.08 -2.01
N PHE A 13 2.05 -1.07 -1.77
CA PHE A 13 2.14 -0.30 -0.53
C PHE A 13 1.57 -1.03 0.68
N GLU A 14 0.61 -1.94 0.51
CA GLU A 14 0.14 -2.84 1.57
C GLU A 14 1.25 -3.79 2.01
N LEU A 15 1.93 -4.44 1.05
CA LEU A 15 3.08 -5.30 1.33
C LEU A 15 4.23 -4.52 1.99
N ALA A 16 4.54 -3.34 1.46
CA ALA A 16 5.57 -2.47 2.04
C ALA A 16 5.20 -2.05 3.47
N GLY A 17 3.95 -1.64 3.70
CA GLY A 17 3.45 -1.22 5.01
C GLY A 17 3.46 -2.36 6.04
N ASN A 18 3.14 -3.58 5.64
CA ASN A 18 3.23 -4.76 6.49
C ASN A 18 4.69 -5.17 6.80
N TYR A 19 5.63 -4.82 5.92
CA TYR A 19 7.05 -5.07 6.13
C TYR A 19 7.71 -4.04 7.06
N VAL A 20 7.10 -2.86 7.26
CA VAL A 20 7.65 -1.81 8.13
C VAL A 20 7.91 -2.33 9.56
N PRO A 21 6.97 -3.01 10.25
CA PRO A 21 7.20 -3.54 11.60
C PRO A 21 8.30 -4.59 11.68
N MET A 22 8.53 -5.37 10.62
CA MET A 22 9.67 -6.30 10.57
C MET A 22 11.01 -5.57 10.67
N LEU A 23 11.11 -4.34 10.13
CA LEU A 23 12.31 -3.51 10.24
C LEU A 23 12.53 -2.96 11.66
N PHE A 24 11.49 -2.90 12.49
CA PHE A 24 11.56 -2.48 13.90
C PHE A 24 11.83 -3.66 14.86
N GLY A 25 12.13 -4.85 14.32
CA GLY A 25 12.45 -6.04 15.11
C GLY A 25 11.22 -6.88 15.49
N GLU A 26 10.05 -6.54 14.97
CA GLU A 26 8.82 -7.29 15.23
C GLU A 26 8.74 -8.50 14.29
N THR A 27 8.97 -9.71 14.83
CA THR A 27 8.98 -10.95 14.03
C THR A 27 7.61 -11.62 13.90
N ASP A 28 6.60 -11.13 14.65
CA ASP A 28 5.25 -11.66 14.60
C ASP A 28 4.51 -11.19 13.35
N ILE A 29 4.28 -12.13 12.43
CA ILE A 29 3.65 -11.91 11.13
C ILE A 29 2.18 -11.47 11.29
N PHE A 30 1.54 -11.81 12.41
CA PHE A 30 0.20 -11.38 12.80
C PHE A 30 0.21 -10.29 13.87
N SER A 31 1.34 -9.60 14.08
CA SER A 31 1.38 -8.45 14.99
C SER A 31 0.36 -7.41 14.54
N ALA A 32 -0.35 -6.83 15.51
CA ALA A 32 -1.31 -5.74 15.26
C ALA A 32 -0.65 -4.58 14.51
N TRP A 33 0.67 -4.37 14.69
CA TRP A 33 1.46 -3.38 13.97
C TRP A 33 1.64 -3.71 12.49
N GLY A 34 1.80 -4.99 12.13
CA GLY A 34 1.85 -5.46 10.74
C GLY A 34 0.53 -5.20 10.01
N ILE A 35 -0.57 -5.53 10.67
CA ILE A 35 -1.93 -5.31 10.14
C ILE A 35 -2.20 -3.80 9.98
N LEU A 36 -1.89 -3.00 11.00
CA LEU A 36 -2.05 -1.54 10.94
C LEU A 36 -1.16 -0.91 9.86
N GLY A 37 0.10 -1.35 9.78
CA GLY A 37 1.06 -0.88 8.78
C GLY A 37 0.61 -1.22 7.36
N GLY A 38 0.15 -2.46 7.13
CA GLY A 38 -0.40 -2.90 5.85
C GLY A 38 -1.67 -2.14 5.46
N LEU A 39 -2.57 -1.90 6.41
CA LEU A 39 -3.82 -1.16 6.16
C LEU A 39 -3.54 0.31 5.82
N ILE A 40 -2.66 0.98 6.56
CA ILE A 40 -2.23 2.36 6.28
C ILE A 40 -1.48 2.41 4.94
N GLY A 41 -0.59 1.46 4.70
CA GLY A 41 0.14 1.33 3.44
C GLY A 41 -0.79 1.16 2.25
N GLY A 42 -1.73 0.22 2.31
CA GLY A 42 -2.71 -0.03 1.26
C GLY A 42 -3.59 1.19 0.97
N LEU A 43 -4.09 1.88 2.01
CA LEU A 43 -4.86 3.13 1.84
C LEU A 43 -4.03 4.23 1.17
N PHE A 44 -2.76 4.39 1.58
CA PHE A 44 -1.84 5.33 0.95
C PHE A 44 -1.56 4.94 -0.51
N GLY A 45 -1.39 3.65 -0.80
CA GLY A 45 -1.18 3.13 -2.14
C GLY A 45 -2.37 3.37 -3.07
N VAL A 46 -3.60 3.22 -2.58
CA VAL A 46 -4.81 3.58 -3.33
C VAL A 46 -4.82 5.08 -3.63
N TRP A 47 -4.51 5.94 -2.65
CA TRP A 47 -4.45 7.39 -2.85
C TRP A 47 -3.41 7.80 -3.90
N VAL A 48 -2.20 7.24 -3.82
CA VAL A 48 -1.13 7.44 -4.81
C VAL A 48 -1.57 6.90 -6.18
N GLY A 49 -2.10 5.68 -6.24
CA GLY A 49 -2.59 5.06 -7.47
C GLY A 49 -3.71 5.87 -8.14
N VAL A 50 -4.61 6.48 -7.37
CA VAL A 50 -5.64 7.39 -7.89
C VAL A 50 -5.01 8.66 -8.45
N LYS A 51 -4.07 9.30 -7.74
CA LYS A 51 -3.36 10.49 -8.25
C LYS A 51 -2.59 10.20 -9.54
N VAL A 52 -1.85 9.09 -9.55
CA VAL A 52 -1.08 8.62 -10.73
C VAL A 52 -2.04 8.31 -11.87
N SER A 53 -3.10 7.55 -11.64
CA SER A 53 -4.07 7.21 -12.69
C SER A 53 -4.74 8.46 -13.29
N LYS A 54 -5.04 9.49 -12.48
CA LYS A 54 -5.55 10.77 -12.97
C LYS A 54 -4.51 11.55 -13.79
N ARG A 55 -3.23 11.49 -13.40
CA ARG A 55 -2.14 12.18 -14.09
C ARG A 55 -1.82 11.55 -15.46
N PHE A 56 -1.90 10.22 -15.57
CA PHE A 56 -1.60 9.49 -16.81
C PHE A 56 -2.82 9.19 -17.68
N SER A 57 -4.04 9.20 -17.14
CA SER A 57 -5.29 9.05 -17.90
C SER A 57 -5.83 10.39 -18.45
N GLY A 58 -5.04 11.47 -18.34
CA GLY A 58 -5.38 12.81 -18.83
C GLY A 58 -4.84 13.14 -20.23
N TYR A 59 -4.41 12.14 -21.01
CA TYR A 59 -4.17 12.23 -22.46
C TYR A 59 -5.28 11.47 -23.19
#